data_AF-A0AAE3C4L3-F1
#
_entry.id   AF-A0AAE3C4L3-F1
#
_cell.length_a   1.000
_cell.length_b   1.000
_cell.length_c   1.000
_cell.angle_alpha   90.00
_cell.angle_beta   90.00
_cell.angle_gamma   90.00
#
_symmetry.space_group_name_H-M   'P 1'
#
loop_
_entity.id
_entity.type
_entity.pdbx_description
1 polymer ?
#
loop_
_entity_poly.entity_id
_entity_poly.type
_entity_poly.pdbx_seq_one_letter_code
_entity_poly.pdbx_strand_id
1 'polypeptide(L)'
;MNWVWKLVPDECYVCGGRIEKKPVKIGNISLGGHPECFLGYWRRKKQVPVLKVERKFGGVPLKTAGMECLRSRYSLNITDGCAHECVYCYARAMPSSPPHGVFFLRRGIFERVRRFVQNARIVKPVYMSPVSDPLATRELAELTVKLAEFFVDEGVPFYLVTKGEVPLRMLRVVEGFPFFALQVSLNTLDEEVSRLLEPNAPPPHLRIKSIMRAKDHGVFTVLREDPHMPFLTDGSEQIKELTCLALDLEVDHIVGSFVGIRASSLSHKEYLYFWFRENGLDWLIKKYEKLFARGSVISGYHVVEWKYRFEKLKQIRDLISRSGTKTTYGLCMEGMRDLWIGDKCEGFRFPPVKKRDGNFIPVESCGGECKVCATPCTPKQVKLSWSGEE
;
A
#
# COMPACT_ATOMS: atom_id res chain seq x y z
N MET A 1 -14.87 -26.91 -14.90
CA MET A 1 -15.92 -26.04 -14.31
C MET A 1 -16.93 -26.80 -13.44
N ASN A 2 -17.22 -28.09 -13.68
CA ASN A 2 -18.23 -28.85 -12.89
C ASN A 2 -17.90 -29.10 -11.40
N TRP A 3 -16.64 -29.06 -10.98
CA TRP A 3 -16.26 -29.34 -9.58
C TRP A 3 -16.48 -28.16 -8.63
N VAL A 4 -16.49 -26.93 -9.15
CA VAL A 4 -16.71 -25.69 -8.37
C VAL A 4 -18.14 -25.66 -7.78
N TRP A 5 -19.11 -26.25 -8.49
CA TRP A 5 -20.51 -26.29 -8.06
C TRP A 5 -20.80 -27.28 -6.92
N LYS A 6 -19.85 -28.15 -6.58
CA LYS A 6 -19.96 -29.04 -5.41
C LYS A 6 -19.65 -28.33 -4.09
N LEU A 7 -19.13 -27.10 -4.15
CA LEU A 7 -18.77 -26.28 -2.99
C LEU A 7 -19.77 -25.15 -2.71
N VAL A 8 -20.83 -25.01 -3.53
CA VAL A 8 -21.87 -24.00 -3.34
C VAL A 8 -22.98 -24.62 -2.47
N PRO A 9 -23.30 -24.04 -1.29
CA PRO A 9 -24.37 -24.54 -0.43
C PRO A 9 -25.72 -24.51 -1.16
N ASP A 10 -26.62 -25.44 -0.81
CA ASP A 10 -27.93 -25.59 -1.48
C ASP A 10 -28.94 -24.50 -1.06
N GLU A 11 -28.66 -23.78 0.04
CA GLU A 11 -29.49 -22.72 0.61
C GLU A 11 -28.69 -21.43 0.85
N CYS A 12 -29.35 -20.29 0.68
CA CYS A 12 -28.79 -18.96 0.88
C CYS A 12 -28.78 -18.61 2.37
N TYR A 13 -27.60 -18.47 2.96
CA TYR A 13 -27.43 -18.08 4.37
C TYR A 13 -27.97 -16.68 4.72
N VAL A 14 -28.36 -15.87 3.72
CA VAL A 14 -28.91 -14.51 3.92
C VAL A 14 -30.44 -14.52 4.02
N CYS A 15 -31.13 -15.36 3.23
CA CYS A 15 -32.60 -15.35 3.16
C CYS A 15 -33.26 -16.71 3.38
N GLY A 16 -32.49 -17.78 3.57
CA GLY A 16 -33.01 -19.15 3.69
C GLY A 16 -33.57 -19.73 2.39
N GLY A 17 -33.52 -18.99 1.28
CA GLY A 17 -34.01 -19.45 -0.03
C GLY A 17 -33.07 -20.42 -0.73
N ARG A 18 -33.62 -21.29 -1.59
CA ARG A 18 -32.87 -22.30 -2.36
C ARG A 18 -31.96 -21.63 -3.40
N ILE A 19 -30.68 -21.98 -3.44
CA ILE A 19 -29.73 -21.44 -4.44
C ILE A 19 -29.93 -22.18 -5.76
N GLU A 20 -30.42 -21.50 -6.78
CA GLU A 20 -30.47 -22.07 -8.13
C GLU A 20 -29.05 -22.28 -8.66
N LYS A 21 -28.68 -23.55 -8.93
CA LYS A 21 -27.43 -23.93 -9.63
C LYS A 21 -27.51 -23.64 -11.13
N LYS A 22 -28.10 -22.50 -11.50
CA LYS A 22 -28.15 -22.00 -12.88
C LYS A 22 -27.34 -20.71 -12.97
N PRO A 23 -26.47 -20.58 -13.99
CA PRO A 23 -25.54 -19.47 -14.08
C PRO A 23 -26.28 -18.15 -14.31
N VAL A 24 -26.01 -17.14 -13.48
CA VAL A 24 -26.30 -15.75 -13.81
C VAL A 24 -25.12 -15.26 -14.68
N LYS A 25 -25.36 -15.00 -15.96
CA LYS A 25 -24.34 -14.49 -16.88
C LYS A 25 -24.13 -12.99 -16.65
N ILE A 26 -22.97 -12.62 -16.15
CA ILE A 26 -22.45 -11.24 -16.22
C ILE A 26 -21.13 -11.33 -17.01
N GLY A 27 -21.19 -11.04 -18.32
CA GLY A 27 -20.08 -11.29 -19.24
C GLY A 27 -19.67 -12.77 -19.29
N ASN A 28 -18.37 -13.06 -19.26
CA ASN A 28 -17.81 -14.42 -19.30
C ASN A 28 -17.69 -15.11 -17.93
N ILE A 29 -18.26 -14.53 -16.88
CA ILE A 29 -18.22 -15.09 -15.52
C ILE A 29 -19.63 -15.53 -15.14
N SER A 30 -19.76 -16.78 -14.70
CA SER A 30 -20.99 -17.33 -14.14
C SER A 30 -20.88 -17.38 -12.62
N LEU A 31 -21.74 -16.65 -11.92
CA LEU A 31 -21.91 -16.73 -10.47
C LEU A 31 -23.18 -17.55 -10.16
N GLY A 32 -23.14 -18.36 -9.11
CA GLY A 32 -24.34 -19.02 -8.58
C GLY A 32 -24.99 -18.16 -7.50
N GLY A 33 -26.30 -17.92 -7.62
CA GLY A 33 -27.12 -17.35 -6.56
C GLY A 33 -27.97 -16.14 -6.93
N HIS A 34 -28.98 -15.87 -6.08
CA HIS A 34 -29.87 -14.70 -6.10
C HIS A 34 -29.05 -13.39 -6.20
N PRO A 35 -29.03 -12.72 -7.36
CA PRO A 35 -28.26 -11.49 -7.55
C PRO A 35 -28.66 -10.41 -6.55
N GLU A 36 -29.96 -10.31 -6.24
CA GLU A 36 -30.52 -9.30 -5.36
C GLU A 36 -30.19 -9.53 -3.88
N CYS A 37 -30.12 -10.77 -3.42
CA CYS A 37 -29.73 -11.08 -2.04
C CYS A 37 -28.21 -10.92 -1.83
N PHE A 38 -27.41 -11.29 -2.83
CA PHE A 38 -25.96 -11.08 -2.82
C PHE A 38 -25.66 -9.58 -2.83
N LEU A 39 -26.12 -8.86 -3.84
CA LEU A 39 -25.92 -7.41 -3.95
C LEU A 39 -26.57 -6.66 -2.78
N GLY A 40 -27.73 -7.09 -2.30
CA GLY A 40 -28.44 -6.48 -1.17
C GLY A 40 -27.81 -6.75 0.20
N TYR A 41 -27.12 -7.87 0.39
CA TYR A 41 -26.32 -8.13 1.59
C TYR A 41 -25.08 -7.22 1.61
N TRP A 42 -24.36 -7.17 0.49
CA TRP A 42 -23.15 -6.36 0.35
C TRP A 42 -23.44 -4.85 0.37
N ARG A 43 -24.55 -4.40 -0.24
CA ARG A 43 -25.06 -3.03 -0.13
C ARG A 43 -25.40 -2.65 1.32
N ARG A 44 -26.06 -3.54 2.07
CA ARG A 44 -26.37 -3.31 3.50
C ARG A 44 -25.12 -3.31 4.39
N LYS A 45 -24.10 -4.11 4.04
CA LYS A 45 -22.81 -4.15 4.74
C LYS A 45 -21.80 -3.09 4.26
N LYS A 46 -22.12 -2.33 3.19
CA LYS A 46 -21.20 -1.41 2.50
C LYS A 46 -19.82 -2.06 2.20
N GLN A 47 -19.79 -3.38 1.95
CA GLN A 47 -18.57 -4.15 1.63
C GLN A 47 -18.63 -4.65 0.19
N VAL A 48 -17.49 -4.71 -0.50
CA VAL A 48 -17.41 -5.23 -1.87
C VAL A 48 -17.01 -6.72 -1.80
N PRO A 49 -17.79 -7.66 -2.36
CA PRO A 49 -17.37 -9.05 -2.39
C PRO A 49 -16.07 -9.19 -3.18
N VAL A 50 -15.09 -9.88 -2.59
CA VAL A 50 -13.80 -10.12 -3.24
C VAL A 50 -13.52 -11.60 -3.39
N LEU A 51 -13.23 -12.02 -4.61
CA LEU A 51 -12.83 -13.37 -4.96
C LEU A 51 -11.31 -13.51 -4.93
N LYS A 52 -10.82 -14.42 -4.10
CA LYS A 52 -9.44 -14.90 -4.15
C LYS A 52 -9.29 -15.91 -5.29
N VAL A 53 -8.29 -15.72 -6.15
CA VAL A 53 -7.86 -16.73 -7.12
C VAL A 53 -6.38 -17.01 -6.93
N GLU A 54 -6.01 -18.29 -6.81
CA GLU A 54 -4.60 -18.66 -6.68
C GLU A 54 -3.96 -18.84 -8.05
N ARG A 55 -2.81 -18.21 -8.27
CA ARG A 55 -2.01 -18.37 -9.49
C ARG A 55 -0.61 -18.82 -9.13
N LYS A 56 -0.12 -19.86 -9.83
CA LYS A 56 1.27 -20.28 -9.70
C LYS A 56 2.16 -19.12 -10.15
N PHE A 57 2.96 -18.58 -9.23
CA PHE A 57 3.88 -17.52 -9.59
C PHE A 57 5.11 -18.12 -10.29
N GLY A 58 5.44 -17.61 -11.48
CA GLY A 58 6.55 -18.09 -12.31
C GLY A 58 7.75 -17.15 -12.39
N GLY A 59 7.58 -15.88 -11.99
CA GLY A 59 8.59 -14.84 -12.19
C GLY A 59 9.63 -14.71 -11.08
N VAL A 60 10.47 -13.68 -11.21
CA VAL A 60 11.40 -13.24 -10.16
C VAL A 60 10.60 -12.58 -9.03
N PRO A 61 10.75 -13.03 -7.76
CA PRO A 61 9.91 -12.58 -6.64
C PRO A 61 10.26 -11.18 -6.15
N LEU A 62 11.55 -10.81 -6.20
CA LEU A 62 12.07 -9.51 -5.80
C LEU A 62 12.50 -8.75 -7.05
N LYS A 63 11.86 -7.60 -7.31
CA LYS A 63 12.15 -6.79 -8.50
C LYS A 63 12.53 -5.37 -8.09
N THR A 64 13.50 -4.78 -8.75
CA THR A 64 13.68 -3.32 -8.67
C THR A 64 12.67 -2.68 -9.62
N ALA A 65 11.72 -1.91 -9.08
CA ALA A 65 10.74 -1.21 -9.91
C ALA A 65 11.41 -0.09 -10.70
N GLY A 66 10.88 0.22 -11.90
CA GLY A 66 11.39 1.29 -12.76
C GLY A 66 11.19 2.70 -12.20
N MET A 67 10.37 2.84 -11.14
CA MET A 67 10.13 4.11 -10.47
C MET A 67 11.38 4.55 -9.69
N GLU A 68 11.76 5.81 -9.84
CA GLU A 68 12.99 6.35 -9.28
C GLU A 68 13.09 6.15 -7.75
N CYS A 69 11.98 6.30 -7.01
CA CYS A 69 11.95 6.11 -5.54
C CYS A 69 12.19 4.66 -5.10
N LEU A 70 11.97 3.68 -5.99
CA LEU A 70 12.11 2.26 -5.67
C LEU A 70 13.40 1.65 -6.20
N ARG A 71 14.28 2.42 -6.85
CA ARG A 71 15.54 1.92 -7.42
C ARG A 71 16.47 1.30 -6.36
N SER A 72 16.45 1.84 -5.14
CA SER A 72 17.25 1.37 -4.01
C SER A 72 16.59 0.26 -3.19
N ARG A 73 15.46 -0.27 -3.66
CA ARG A 73 14.66 -1.28 -2.95
C ARG A 73 14.32 -2.44 -3.88
N TYR A 74 13.98 -3.57 -3.28
CA TYR A 74 13.24 -4.63 -3.97
C TYR A 74 11.76 -4.51 -3.65
N SER A 75 10.92 -4.53 -4.67
CA SER A 75 9.47 -4.69 -4.54
C SER A 75 9.13 -6.17 -4.47
N LEU A 76 8.39 -6.56 -3.43
CA LEU A 76 7.84 -7.90 -3.22
C LEU A 76 6.31 -7.84 -3.25
N ASN A 77 5.69 -8.12 -4.40
CA ASN A 77 4.23 -8.24 -4.46
C ASN A 77 3.81 -9.68 -4.18
N ILE A 78 3.05 -9.89 -3.10
CA ILE A 78 2.50 -11.21 -2.73
C ILE A 78 1.15 -11.49 -3.40
N THR A 79 0.49 -10.44 -3.90
CA THR A 79 -0.72 -10.54 -4.70
C THR A 79 -0.65 -9.63 -5.94
N ASP A 80 -1.51 -9.91 -6.92
CA ASP A 80 -1.91 -8.95 -7.94
C ASP A 80 -3.37 -8.53 -7.66
N GLY A 81 -3.63 -7.22 -7.56
CA GLY A 81 -4.89 -6.72 -6.99
C GLY A 81 -4.87 -6.71 -5.46
N CYS A 82 -5.94 -6.24 -4.83
CA CYS A 82 -6.01 -6.10 -3.37
C CYS A 82 -7.44 -6.29 -2.87
N ALA A 83 -7.62 -6.95 -1.73
CA ALA A 83 -8.95 -7.18 -1.17
C ALA A 83 -9.62 -5.93 -0.57
N HIS A 84 -8.87 -4.84 -0.36
CA HIS A 84 -9.41 -3.58 0.15
C HIS A 84 -10.33 -2.85 -0.84
N GLU A 85 -10.15 -3.04 -2.15
CA GLU A 85 -10.95 -2.39 -3.21
C GLU A 85 -11.10 -0.85 -3.05
N CYS A 86 -10.05 -0.17 -2.58
CA CYS A 86 -10.04 1.29 -2.45
C CYS A 86 -10.35 1.97 -3.80
N VAL A 87 -11.27 2.94 -3.78
CA VAL A 87 -11.82 3.58 -4.97
C VAL A 87 -10.75 4.34 -5.76
N TYR A 88 -9.84 4.99 -5.06
CA TYR A 88 -8.77 5.84 -5.60
C TYR A 88 -7.48 5.06 -5.93
N CYS A 89 -7.52 3.73 -5.91
CA CYS A 89 -6.30 2.91 -5.99
C CYS A 89 -5.64 3.00 -7.37
N TYR A 90 -4.51 3.68 -7.43
CA TYR A 90 -3.71 3.85 -8.65
C TYR A 90 -3.26 2.52 -9.26
N ALA A 91 -3.08 1.47 -8.43
CA ALA A 91 -2.65 0.16 -8.90
C ALA A 91 -3.69 -0.49 -9.83
N ARG A 92 -4.97 -0.13 -9.73
CA ARG A 92 -6.04 -0.68 -10.58
C ARG A 92 -5.83 -0.39 -12.07
N ALA A 93 -5.13 0.70 -12.40
CA ALA A 93 -4.76 1.05 -13.78
C ALA A 93 -3.49 0.37 -14.29
N MET A 94 -2.87 -0.54 -13.52
CA MET A 94 -1.71 -1.29 -13.97
C MET A 94 -2.12 -2.49 -14.84
N PRO A 95 -1.33 -2.86 -15.87
CA PRO A 95 -1.63 -4.01 -16.73
C PRO A 95 -1.76 -5.35 -16.00
N SER A 96 -1.09 -5.51 -14.86
CA SER A 96 -1.16 -6.73 -14.04
C SER A 96 -2.42 -6.81 -13.18
N SER A 97 -3.23 -5.75 -13.13
CA SER A 97 -4.32 -5.67 -12.17
C SER A 97 -5.52 -6.51 -12.61
N PRO A 98 -6.07 -7.33 -11.69
CA PRO A 98 -7.26 -8.12 -11.96
C PRO A 98 -8.53 -7.23 -12.07
N PRO A 99 -9.66 -7.81 -12.52
CA PRO A 99 -10.97 -7.16 -12.46
C PRO A 99 -11.36 -6.70 -11.04
N HIS A 100 -12.40 -5.87 -10.95
CA HIS A 100 -12.95 -5.42 -9.65
C HIS A 100 -13.46 -6.60 -8.83
N GLY A 101 -13.26 -6.55 -7.52
CA GLY A 101 -13.64 -7.63 -6.61
C GLY A 101 -12.85 -8.92 -6.82
N VAL A 102 -11.63 -8.87 -7.35
CA VAL A 102 -10.77 -10.04 -7.54
C VAL A 102 -9.33 -9.71 -7.15
N PHE A 103 -8.65 -10.62 -6.45
CA PHE A 103 -7.19 -10.57 -6.31
C PHE A 103 -6.56 -11.94 -6.56
N PHE A 104 -5.34 -11.92 -7.08
CA PHE A 104 -4.56 -13.11 -7.36
C PHE A 104 -3.49 -13.34 -6.30
N LEU A 105 -3.62 -14.43 -5.54
CA LEU A 105 -2.56 -14.87 -4.62
C LEU A 105 -1.45 -15.55 -5.43
N ARG A 106 -0.22 -15.07 -5.25
CA ARG A 106 0.97 -15.64 -5.89
C ARG A 106 1.45 -16.88 -5.13
N ARG A 107 0.88 -18.03 -5.49
CA ARG A 107 1.18 -19.32 -4.83
C ARG A 107 2.67 -19.68 -4.94
N GLY A 108 3.28 -20.06 -3.82
CA GLY A 108 4.70 -20.41 -3.70
C GLY A 108 5.64 -19.20 -3.68
N ILE A 109 5.13 -17.99 -3.39
CA ILE A 109 5.95 -16.78 -3.32
C ILE A 109 7.00 -16.86 -2.21
N PHE A 110 6.68 -17.42 -1.05
CA PHE A 110 7.60 -17.55 0.07
C PHE A 110 8.85 -18.36 -0.32
N GLU A 111 8.68 -19.56 -0.86
CA GLU A 111 9.79 -20.44 -1.23
C GLU A 111 10.67 -19.83 -2.32
N ARG A 112 10.07 -19.00 -3.20
CA ARG A 112 10.83 -18.25 -4.20
C ARG A 112 11.61 -17.10 -3.60
N VAL A 113 11.03 -16.32 -2.69
CA VAL A 113 11.74 -15.25 -1.94
C VAL A 113 12.91 -15.86 -1.19
N ARG A 114 12.67 -16.94 -0.44
CA ARG A 114 13.70 -17.67 0.31
C ARG A 114 14.87 -18.07 -0.60
N ARG A 115 14.58 -18.76 -1.70
CA ARG A 115 15.62 -19.17 -2.67
C ARG A 115 16.34 -17.99 -3.32
N PHE A 116 15.63 -16.90 -3.60
CA PHE A 116 16.23 -15.71 -4.20
C PHE A 116 17.24 -15.07 -3.22
N VAL A 117 16.83 -14.85 -1.97
CA VAL A 117 17.66 -14.23 -0.92
C VAL A 117 18.87 -15.11 -0.60
N GLN A 118 18.67 -16.42 -0.38
CA GLN A 118 19.76 -17.33 -0.01
C GLN A 118 20.87 -17.45 -1.06
N ASN A 119 20.51 -17.30 -2.34
CA ASN A 119 21.45 -17.32 -3.46
C ASN A 119 22.03 -15.95 -3.81
N ALA A 120 21.55 -14.87 -3.19
CA ALA A 120 22.04 -13.53 -3.44
C ALA A 120 23.31 -13.25 -2.62
N ARG A 121 24.28 -12.56 -3.23
CA ARG A 121 25.45 -12.03 -2.52
C ARG A 121 25.14 -10.72 -1.79
N ILE A 122 24.23 -9.92 -2.34
CA ILE A 122 23.75 -8.67 -1.74
C ILE A 122 22.23 -8.59 -1.90
N VAL A 123 21.54 -8.08 -0.88
CA VAL A 123 20.09 -7.89 -0.89
C VAL A 123 19.77 -6.44 -0.57
N LYS A 124 18.98 -5.79 -1.44
CA LYS A 124 18.43 -4.44 -1.18
C LYS A 124 17.27 -4.57 -0.19
N PRO A 125 16.95 -3.51 0.57
CA PRO A 125 15.79 -3.53 1.45
C PRO A 125 14.50 -3.82 0.68
N VAL A 126 13.61 -4.59 1.30
CA VAL A 126 12.38 -5.08 0.66
C VAL A 126 11.21 -4.16 1.02
N TYR A 127 10.58 -3.57 0.00
CA TYR A 127 9.25 -2.98 0.12
C TYR A 127 8.21 -4.07 -0.18
N MET A 128 7.49 -4.49 0.85
CA MET A 128 6.41 -5.46 0.74
C MET A 128 5.15 -4.83 0.15
N SER A 129 4.68 -5.43 -0.94
CA SER A 129 3.40 -5.20 -1.59
C SER A 129 3.09 -3.77 -2.06
N PRO A 130 4.01 -3.03 -2.72
CA PRO A 130 3.77 -1.64 -3.15
C PRO A 130 2.51 -1.40 -4.01
N VAL A 131 1.99 -2.42 -4.69
CA VAL A 131 0.80 -2.33 -5.58
C VAL A 131 -0.39 -3.15 -5.08
N SER A 132 -0.33 -3.59 -3.83
CA SER A 132 -1.39 -4.34 -3.13
C SER A 132 -1.31 -4.00 -1.64
N ASP A 133 -1.81 -4.85 -0.75
CA ASP A 133 -1.62 -4.69 0.69
C ASP A 133 -1.27 -6.06 1.30
N PRO A 134 -0.17 -6.17 2.08
CA PRO A 134 0.28 -7.44 2.60
C PRO A 134 -0.59 -7.99 3.74
N LEU A 135 -1.49 -7.18 4.31
CA LEU A 135 -2.34 -7.53 5.44
C LEU A 135 -3.84 -7.44 5.13
N ALA A 136 -4.22 -7.30 3.85
CA ALA A 136 -5.62 -7.11 3.46
C ALA A 136 -6.57 -8.28 3.79
N THR A 137 -6.02 -9.47 4.06
CA THR A 137 -6.80 -10.61 4.55
C THR A 137 -5.99 -11.36 5.60
N ARG A 138 -6.66 -12.19 6.41
CA ARG A 138 -6.00 -13.03 7.41
C ARG A 138 -4.93 -13.94 6.81
N GLU A 139 -5.21 -14.57 5.68
CA GLU A 139 -4.25 -15.45 4.98
C GLU A 139 -3.02 -14.67 4.49
N LEU A 140 -3.21 -13.45 3.99
CA LEU A 140 -2.10 -12.58 3.60
C LEU A 140 -1.29 -12.12 4.82
N ALA A 141 -1.96 -11.85 5.94
CA ALA A 141 -1.29 -11.50 7.18
C ALA A 141 -0.43 -12.66 7.71
N GLU A 142 -0.91 -13.90 7.67
CA GLU A 142 -0.14 -15.09 8.05
C GLU A 142 1.09 -15.29 7.15
N LEU A 143 0.94 -15.13 5.84
CA LEU A 143 2.06 -15.17 4.88
C LEU A 143 3.07 -14.03 5.12
N THR A 144 2.58 -12.83 5.44
CA THR A 144 3.41 -11.67 5.73
C THR A 144 4.22 -11.85 7.01
N VAL A 145 3.63 -12.43 8.06
CA VAL A 145 4.38 -12.79 9.27
C VAL A 145 5.47 -13.82 8.95
N LYS A 146 5.15 -14.85 8.17
CA LYS A 146 6.15 -15.86 7.75
C LYS A 146 7.31 -15.25 6.97
N LEU A 147 7.03 -14.27 6.11
CA LEU A 147 8.06 -13.51 5.39
C LEU A 147 8.87 -12.60 6.32
N ALA A 148 8.23 -11.96 7.30
CA ALA A 148 8.90 -11.15 8.31
C ALA A 148 9.87 -11.98 9.15
N GLU A 149 9.45 -13.17 9.62
CA GLU A 149 10.32 -14.11 10.34
C GLU A 149 11.57 -14.43 9.52
N PHE A 150 11.37 -14.80 8.25
CA PHE A 150 12.48 -15.08 7.35
C PHE A 150 13.41 -13.87 7.13
N PHE A 151 12.88 -12.66 6.99
CA PHE A 151 13.71 -11.47 6.80
C PHE A 151 14.48 -11.09 8.07
N VAL A 152 13.89 -11.24 9.24
CA VAL A 152 14.57 -11.03 10.52
C VAL A 152 15.69 -12.05 10.70
N ASP A 153 15.42 -13.34 10.47
CA ASP A 153 16.41 -14.43 10.57
C ASP A 153 17.60 -14.23 9.63
N GLU A 154 17.34 -13.77 8.41
CA GLU A 154 18.38 -13.47 7.41
C GLU A 154 18.94 -12.05 7.55
N GLY A 155 18.54 -11.25 8.54
CA GLY A 155 19.00 -9.86 8.70
C GLY A 155 18.68 -8.94 7.52
N VAL A 156 17.68 -9.24 6.71
CA VAL A 156 17.28 -8.48 5.52
C VAL A 156 16.37 -7.31 5.92
N PRO A 157 16.74 -6.05 5.63
CA PRO A 157 15.89 -4.89 5.91
C PRO A 157 14.60 -4.92 5.09
N PHE A 158 13.48 -4.55 5.71
CA PHE A 158 12.19 -4.51 5.02
C PHE A 158 11.21 -3.53 5.64
N TYR A 159 10.21 -3.12 4.87
CA TYR A 159 9.08 -2.35 5.35
C TYR A 159 7.82 -2.71 4.58
N LEU A 160 6.69 -2.32 5.16
CA LEU A 160 5.39 -2.44 4.51
C LEU A 160 4.57 -1.17 4.70
N VAL A 161 3.66 -0.95 3.75
CA VAL A 161 2.57 0.01 3.86
C VAL A 161 1.28 -0.78 3.93
N THR A 162 0.41 -0.45 4.87
CA THR A 162 -0.85 -1.17 5.03
C THR A 162 -1.99 -0.27 5.49
N LYS A 163 -3.22 -0.66 5.13
CA LYS A 163 -4.47 -0.24 5.77
C LYS A 163 -5.04 -1.33 6.69
N GLY A 164 -4.49 -2.54 6.59
CA GLY A 164 -4.88 -3.72 7.36
C GLY A 164 -4.49 -3.62 8.83
N GLU A 165 -5.07 -4.48 9.66
CA GLU A 165 -4.68 -4.62 11.06
C GLU A 165 -3.35 -5.35 11.17
N VAL A 166 -2.43 -4.81 11.96
CA VAL A 166 -1.12 -5.42 12.18
C VAL A 166 -1.23 -6.52 13.25
N PRO A 167 -0.95 -7.80 12.91
CA PRO A 167 -1.02 -8.87 13.90
C PRO A 167 0.01 -8.69 15.01
N LEU A 168 -0.37 -8.92 16.27
CA LEU A 168 0.56 -8.84 17.41
C LEU A 168 1.77 -9.76 17.24
N ARG A 169 1.57 -10.96 16.64
CA ARG A 169 2.67 -11.87 16.31
C ARG A 169 3.71 -11.22 15.40
N MET A 170 3.28 -10.39 14.44
CA MET A 170 4.21 -9.68 13.57
C MET A 170 5.09 -8.72 14.36
N LEU A 171 4.50 -7.96 15.29
CA LEU A 171 5.22 -7.00 16.12
C LEU A 171 6.26 -7.69 17.01
N ARG A 172 5.92 -8.83 17.60
CA ARG A 172 6.87 -9.66 18.37
C ARG A 172 8.02 -10.21 17.53
N VAL A 173 7.78 -10.53 16.25
CA VAL A 173 8.81 -11.03 15.33
C VAL A 173 9.85 -9.95 15.00
N VAL A 174 9.42 -8.70 14.86
CA VAL A 174 10.29 -7.58 14.48
C VAL A 174 10.80 -6.78 15.69
N GLU A 175 10.40 -7.16 16.90
CA GLU A 175 10.81 -6.49 18.13
C GLU A 175 12.33 -6.58 18.30
N GLY A 176 12.97 -5.42 18.49
CA GLY A 176 14.43 -5.31 18.56
C GLY A 176 15.17 -5.40 17.21
N PHE A 177 14.47 -5.62 16.08
CA PHE A 177 15.09 -5.60 14.76
C PHE A 177 15.13 -4.17 14.18
N PRO A 178 16.31 -3.53 14.07
CA PRO A 178 16.42 -2.10 13.75
C PRO A 178 16.15 -1.77 12.28
N PHE A 179 15.97 -2.78 11.42
CA PHE A 179 15.81 -2.61 9.98
C PHE A 179 14.39 -2.94 9.49
N PHE A 180 13.40 -2.74 10.37
CA PHE A 180 11.99 -2.79 10.05
C PHE A 180 11.29 -1.45 10.29
N ALA A 181 10.38 -1.09 9.38
CA ALA A 181 9.50 0.06 9.55
C ALA A 181 8.07 -0.32 9.15
N LEU A 182 7.11 0.11 9.97
CA LEU A 182 5.70 -0.03 9.70
C LEU A 182 5.14 1.30 9.20
N GLN A 183 4.49 1.28 8.04
CA GLN A 183 3.72 2.42 7.58
C GLN A 183 2.24 2.09 7.52
N VAL A 184 1.42 2.99 8.07
CA VAL A 184 -0.03 2.84 8.11
C VAL A 184 -0.68 3.97 7.34
N SER A 185 -1.48 3.62 6.33
CA SER A 185 -2.27 4.61 5.59
C SER A 185 -3.54 4.95 6.35
N LEU A 186 -3.66 6.23 6.72
CA LEU A 186 -4.83 6.80 7.37
C LEU A 186 -5.11 8.14 6.70
N ASN A 187 -6.25 8.24 6.04
CA ASN A 187 -6.57 9.38 5.16
C ASN A 187 -7.65 10.29 5.75
N THR A 188 -8.45 9.77 6.69
CA THR A 188 -9.52 10.48 7.37
C THR A 188 -9.84 9.76 8.69
N LEU A 189 -10.32 10.51 9.69
CA LEU A 189 -10.88 9.96 10.93
C LEU A 189 -12.38 9.68 10.81
N ASP A 190 -13.02 10.21 9.78
CA ASP A 190 -14.43 9.96 9.47
C ASP A 190 -14.61 8.53 8.94
N GLU A 191 -15.25 7.67 9.75
CA GLU A 191 -15.49 6.27 9.39
C GLU A 191 -16.43 6.11 8.19
N GLU A 192 -17.36 7.04 7.97
CA GLU A 192 -18.27 6.98 6.84
C GLU A 192 -17.51 7.28 5.55
N VAL A 193 -16.69 8.34 5.54
CA VAL A 193 -15.83 8.67 4.40
C VAL A 193 -14.78 7.58 4.16
N SER A 194 -14.18 7.02 5.21
CA SER A 194 -13.25 5.89 5.08
C SER A 194 -13.93 4.68 4.46
N ARG A 195 -15.09 4.25 4.96
CA ARG A 195 -15.84 3.10 4.41
C ARG A 195 -16.32 3.36 2.98
N LEU A 196 -16.63 4.60 2.67
CA LEU A 196 -17.05 5.02 1.35
C LEU A 196 -15.88 4.88 0.34
N LEU A 197 -14.68 5.34 0.70
CA LEU A 197 -13.51 5.30 -0.17
C LEU A 197 -12.74 3.97 -0.14
N GLU A 198 -12.86 3.21 0.94
CA GLU A 198 -12.02 2.05 1.29
C GLU A 198 -12.91 0.91 1.85
N PRO A 199 -13.86 0.39 1.07
CA PRO A 199 -15.01 -0.38 1.56
C PRO A 199 -14.67 -1.65 2.34
N ASN A 200 -13.51 -2.26 2.07
CA ASN A 200 -13.07 -3.48 2.74
C ASN A 200 -11.84 -3.27 3.63
N ALA A 201 -11.33 -2.05 3.76
CA ALA A 201 -10.24 -1.78 4.68
C ALA A 201 -10.78 -1.61 6.12
N PRO A 202 -9.99 -1.99 7.14
CA PRO A 202 -10.35 -1.72 8.53
C PRO A 202 -10.67 -0.25 8.78
N PRO A 203 -11.62 0.08 9.67
CA PRO A 203 -11.94 1.47 10.01
C PRO A 203 -10.74 2.20 10.66
N PRO A 204 -10.70 3.54 10.61
CA PRO A 204 -9.65 4.39 11.18
C PRO A 204 -9.15 3.97 12.57
N HIS A 205 -10.06 3.70 13.52
CA HIS A 205 -9.68 3.37 14.89
C HIS A 205 -8.84 2.08 15.02
N LEU A 206 -9.02 1.08 14.15
CA LEU A 206 -8.20 -0.15 14.15
C LEU A 206 -6.81 0.10 13.56
N ARG A 207 -6.69 1.02 12.61
CA ARG A 207 -5.40 1.45 12.04
C ARG A 207 -4.59 2.22 13.08
N ILE A 208 -5.24 3.13 13.81
CA ILE A 208 -4.65 3.85 14.95
C ILE A 208 -4.13 2.87 16.00
N LYS A 209 -4.95 1.88 16.37
CA LYS A 209 -4.55 0.82 17.31
C LYS A 209 -3.32 0.03 16.84
N SER A 210 -3.16 -0.16 15.53
CA SER A 210 -1.98 -0.83 14.96
C SER A 210 -0.73 0.04 15.09
N ILE A 211 -0.85 1.36 14.93
CA ILE A 211 0.25 2.32 15.16
C ILE A 211 0.66 2.30 16.64
N MET A 212 -0.30 2.44 17.56
CA MET A 212 -0.03 2.45 19.01
C MET A 212 0.74 1.19 19.44
N ARG A 213 0.25 0.01 19.06
CA ARG A 213 0.92 -1.26 19.38
C ARG A 213 2.32 -1.36 18.78
N ALA A 214 2.54 -0.81 17.59
CA ALA A 214 3.85 -0.80 16.97
C ALA A 214 4.82 0.11 17.73
N LYS A 215 4.37 1.29 18.18
CA LYS A 215 5.14 2.17 19.07
C LYS A 215 5.49 1.49 20.38
N ASP A 216 4.55 0.78 21.01
CA ASP A 216 4.79 0.02 22.25
C ASP A 216 5.89 -1.04 22.10
N HIS A 217 6.09 -1.57 20.88
CA HIS A 217 7.15 -2.53 20.54
C HIS A 217 8.41 -1.86 19.96
N GLY A 218 8.54 -0.54 20.03
CA GLY A 218 9.72 0.21 19.56
C GLY A 218 9.91 0.17 18.04
N VAL A 219 8.87 -0.13 17.26
CA VAL A 219 8.93 -0.15 15.80
C VAL A 219 8.93 1.27 15.26
N PHE A 220 9.77 1.54 14.25
CA PHE A 220 9.71 2.81 13.51
C PHE A 220 8.38 2.90 12.76
N THR A 221 7.57 3.89 13.10
CA THR A 221 6.22 4.07 12.58
C THR A 221 6.10 5.27 11.65
N VAL A 222 5.38 5.06 10.54
CA VAL A 222 5.05 6.12 9.59
C VAL A 222 3.55 6.20 9.44
N LEU A 223 2.97 7.37 9.67
CA LEU A 223 1.58 7.64 9.28
C LEU A 223 1.55 8.21 7.87
N ARG A 224 0.77 7.60 6.97
CA ARG A 224 0.61 8.10 5.61
C ARG A 224 -0.76 8.73 5.40
N GLU A 225 -0.78 10.06 5.32
CA GLU A 225 -1.88 10.86 4.77
C GLU A 225 -1.79 10.82 3.22
N ASP A 226 -1.82 9.61 2.66
CA ASP A 226 -1.49 9.32 1.25
C ASP A 226 -2.52 8.35 0.66
N PRO A 227 -3.44 8.79 -0.22
CA PRO A 227 -3.65 10.17 -0.70
C PRO A 227 -4.75 10.96 0.01
N HIS A 228 -4.63 12.28 0.06
CA HIS A 228 -5.79 13.16 0.24
C HIS A 228 -6.68 13.17 -1.02
N MET A 229 -7.99 13.12 -0.79
CA MET A 229 -9.03 13.21 -1.80
C MET A 229 -9.67 14.61 -1.76
N PRO A 230 -9.52 15.41 -2.83
CA PRO A 230 -10.10 16.76 -2.89
C PRO A 230 -11.58 16.79 -2.48
N PHE A 231 -11.93 17.71 -1.59
CA PHE A 231 -13.27 17.92 -1.03
C PHE A 231 -13.85 16.77 -0.19
N LEU A 232 -13.09 15.70 0.05
CA LEU A 232 -13.54 14.55 0.85
C LEU A 232 -12.69 14.36 2.11
N THR A 233 -11.36 14.48 1.98
CA THR A 233 -10.41 14.22 3.08
C THR A 233 -9.32 15.29 3.21
N ASP A 234 -9.52 16.47 2.62
CA ASP A 234 -8.54 17.55 2.55
C ASP A 234 -9.05 18.89 3.10
N GLY A 235 -10.16 18.85 3.86
CA GLY A 235 -10.63 19.98 4.65
C GLY A 235 -9.54 20.44 5.63
N SER A 236 -9.45 21.75 5.87
CA SER A 236 -8.40 22.30 6.75
C SER A 236 -8.45 21.68 8.14
N GLU A 237 -9.64 21.49 8.72
CA GLU A 237 -9.77 20.87 10.04
C GLU A 237 -9.49 19.36 9.98
N GLN A 238 -9.93 18.65 8.94
CA GLN A 238 -9.64 17.21 8.76
C GLN A 238 -8.13 16.93 8.70
N ILE A 239 -7.37 17.73 7.94
CA ILE A 239 -5.91 17.66 7.88
C ILE A 239 -5.31 17.94 9.26
N LYS A 240 -5.79 18.99 9.93
CA LYS A 240 -5.29 19.37 11.25
C LYS A 240 -5.52 18.25 12.28
N GLU A 241 -6.73 17.69 12.35
CA GLU A 241 -7.07 16.59 13.24
C GLU A 241 -6.19 15.37 13.02
N LEU A 242 -6.00 14.98 11.75
CA LEU A 242 -5.20 13.81 11.38
C LEU A 242 -3.71 14.01 11.68
N THR A 243 -3.15 15.16 11.33
CA THR A 243 -1.76 15.49 11.64
C THR A 243 -1.53 15.63 13.15
N CYS A 244 -2.44 16.27 13.89
CA CYS A 244 -2.34 16.37 15.35
C CYS A 244 -2.41 14.99 16.00
N LEU A 245 -3.31 14.11 15.56
CA LEU A 245 -3.34 12.72 16.02
C LEU A 245 -2.01 12.00 15.76
N ALA A 246 -1.42 12.18 14.58
CA ALA A 246 -0.13 11.57 14.26
C ALA A 246 0.99 12.04 15.23
N LEU A 247 0.96 13.32 15.59
CA LEU A 247 1.89 13.92 16.55
C LEU A 247 1.64 13.42 17.98
N ASP A 248 0.37 13.30 18.40
CA ASP A 248 -0.02 12.77 19.72
C ASP A 248 0.35 11.28 19.88
N LEU A 249 0.33 10.52 18.78
CA LEU A 249 0.82 9.14 18.71
C LEU A 249 2.36 9.05 18.64
N GLU A 250 3.04 10.19 18.58
CA GLU A 250 4.50 10.30 18.46
C GLU A 250 5.06 9.46 17.30
N VAL A 251 4.38 9.44 16.15
CA VAL A 251 4.89 8.73 14.98
C VAL A 251 6.22 9.32 14.53
N ASP A 252 7.10 8.47 14.01
CA ASP A 252 8.47 8.88 13.67
C ASP A 252 8.51 9.70 12.37
N HIS A 253 7.55 9.44 11.47
CA HIS A 253 7.43 10.14 10.19
C HIS A 253 5.98 10.25 9.73
N ILE A 254 5.66 11.35 9.03
CA ILE A 254 4.40 11.54 8.31
C ILE A 254 4.70 11.63 6.81
N VAL A 255 3.88 10.97 5.99
CA VAL A 255 3.94 11.12 4.52
C VAL A 255 2.62 11.66 4.00
N GLY A 256 2.68 12.78 3.27
CA GLY A 256 1.52 13.37 2.59
C GLY A 256 1.52 13.16 1.08
N SER A 257 0.34 13.05 0.47
CA SER A 257 0.16 13.16 -0.98
C SER A 257 -1.28 13.53 -1.34
N PHE A 258 -1.53 13.81 -2.62
CA PHE A 258 -2.86 13.87 -3.19
C PHE A 258 -3.08 12.77 -4.22
N VAL A 259 -4.35 12.43 -4.44
CA VAL A 259 -4.73 11.42 -5.42
C VAL A 259 -4.18 11.76 -6.81
N GLY A 260 -3.41 10.82 -7.37
CA GLY A 260 -2.89 10.89 -8.73
C GLY A 260 -3.62 9.93 -9.67
N ILE A 261 -3.93 10.40 -10.88
CA ILE A 261 -4.51 9.58 -11.94
C ILE A 261 -3.39 9.14 -12.89
N ARG A 262 -3.25 7.84 -13.13
CA ARG A 262 -2.17 7.32 -13.98
C ARG A 262 -2.31 7.87 -15.41
N ALA A 263 -1.29 8.57 -15.91
CA ALA A 263 -1.35 9.22 -17.22
C ALA A 263 -1.44 8.21 -18.38
N SER A 264 -0.89 7.01 -18.19
CA SER A 264 -0.92 5.95 -19.21
C SER A 264 -2.27 5.22 -19.29
N SER A 265 -3.25 5.53 -18.43
CA SER A 265 -4.53 4.82 -18.42
C SER A 265 -5.64 5.66 -17.78
N LEU A 266 -6.65 5.97 -18.57
CA LEU A 266 -7.83 6.70 -18.11
C LEU A 266 -8.80 5.85 -17.30
N SER A 267 -8.63 4.51 -17.26
CA SER A 267 -9.54 3.61 -16.54
C SER A 267 -9.64 3.93 -15.05
N HIS A 268 -8.56 4.44 -14.44
CA HIS A 268 -8.59 4.92 -13.05
C HIS A 268 -9.53 6.12 -12.89
N LYS A 269 -9.44 7.11 -13.80
CA LYS A 269 -10.33 8.28 -13.80
C LYS A 269 -11.78 7.88 -14.04
N GLU A 270 -12.01 7.04 -15.04
CA GLU A 270 -13.35 6.59 -15.43
C GLU A 270 -14.03 5.84 -14.29
N TYR A 271 -13.32 4.93 -13.63
CA TYR A 271 -13.83 4.21 -12.48
C TYR A 271 -14.12 5.15 -11.30
N LEU A 272 -13.20 6.06 -10.98
CA LEU A 272 -13.41 7.04 -9.90
C LEU A 272 -14.65 7.90 -10.16
N TYR A 273 -14.84 8.37 -11.40
CA TYR A 273 -15.97 9.21 -11.76
C TYR A 273 -17.28 8.42 -11.82
N PHE A 274 -17.25 7.19 -12.34
CA PHE A 274 -18.38 6.27 -12.26
C PHE A 274 -18.81 6.08 -10.80
N TRP A 275 -17.85 5.77 -9.93
CA TRP A 275 -18.10 5.56 -8.51
C TRP A 275 -18.68 6.83 -7.84
N PHE A 276 -18.23 8.03 -8.21
CA PHE A 276 -18.86 9.27 -7.73
C PHE A 276 -20.34 9.36 -8.11
N ARG A 277 -20.73 9.05 -9.35
CA ARG A 277 -22.15 9.09 -9.76
C ARG A 277 -22.99 8.08 -9.00
N GLU A 278 -22.50 6.85 -8.88
CA GLU A 278 -23.23 5.77 -8.20
C GLU A 278 -23.45 6.03 -6.70
N ASN A 279 -22.70 6.97 -6.11
CA ASN A 279 -22.82 7.36 -4.71
C ASN A 279 -23.40 8.78 -4.52
N GLY A 280 -24.03 9.35 -5.55
CA GLY A 280 -24.67 10.67 -5.47
C GLY A 280 -23.70 11.85 -5.31
N LEU A 281 -22.45 11.66 -5.76
CA LEU A 281 -21.37 12.65 -5.69
C LEU A 281 -21.08 13.28 -7.05
N ASP A 282 -22.06 13.37 -7.94
CA ASP A 282 -21.94 13.97 -9.28
C ASP A 282 -21.35 15.39 -9.26
N TRP A 283 -21.60 16.14 -8.19
CA TRP A 283 -21.05 17.48 -7.98
C TRP A 283 -19.52 17.48 -7.87
N LEU A 284 -18.89 16.38 -7.43
CA LEU A 284 -17.44 16.25 -7.35
C LEU A 284 -16.81 16.13 -8.74
N ILE A 285 -17.50 15.52 -9.70
CA ILE A 285 -16.95 15.27 -11.04
C ILE A 285 -16.53 16.58 -11.69
N LYS A 286 -17.41 17.59 -11.71
CA LYS A 286 -17.11 18.91 -12.27
C LYS A 286 -15.95 19.60 -11.55
N LYS A 287 -15.85 19.44 -10.23
CA LYS A 287 -14.76 20.02 -9.43
C LYS A 287 -13.43 19.33 -9.72
N TYR A 288 -13.42 18.00 -9.77
CA TYR A 288 -12.25 17.19 -10.12
C TYR A 288 -11.77 17.49 -11.53
N GLU A 289 -12.67 17.58 -12.52
CA GLU A 289 -12.30 17.94 -13.89
C GLU A 289 -11.58 19.28 -13.96
N LYS A 290 -12.09 20.30 -13.25
CA LYS A 290 -11.43 21.60 -13.17
C LYS A 290 -10.06 21.54 -12.50
N LEU A 291 -9.95 20.81 -11.40
CA LEU A 291 -8.70 20.64 -10.64
C LEU A 291 -7.62 19.89 -11.45
N PHE A 292 -7.98 18.81 -12.12
CA PHE A 292 -7.06 18.04 -12.96
C PHE A 292 -6.72 18.76 -14.27
N ALA A 293 -7.64 19.55 -14.83
CA ALA A 293 -7.36 20.36 -16.03
C ALA A 293 -6.32 21.45 -15.77
N ARG A 294 -6.24 21.97 -14.53
CA ARG A 294 -5.20 22.91 -14.06
C ARG A 294 -4.01 22.21 -13.42
N GLY A 295 -4.03 20.88 -13.45
CA GLY A 295 -2.98 20.02 -12.92
C GLY A 295 -1.76 19.96 -13.81
N SER A 296 -0.85 19.06 -13.45
CA SER A 296 0.34 18.73 -14.24
C SER A 296 0.55 17.21 -14.25
N VAL A 297 1.60 16.76 -14.93
CA VAL A 297 2.02 15.35 -14.87
C VAL A 297 3.30 15.25 -14.06
N ILE A 298 3.27 14.48 -12.97
CA ILE A 298 4.44 14.19 -12.13
C ILE A 298 4.65 12.68 -12.11
N SER A 299 5.84 12.24 -12.52
CA SER A 299 6.25 10.83 -12.47
C SER A 299 5.24 9.84 -13.07
N GLY A 300 4.56 10.25 -14.16
CA GLY A 300 3.59 9.43 -14.88
C GLY A 300 2.15 9.49 -14.36
N TYR A 301 1.83 10.43 -13.47
CA TYR A 301 0.48 10.66 -12.95
C TYR A 301 0.02 12.09 -13.23
N HIS A 302 -1.20 12.25 -13.73
CA HIS A 302 -1.92 13.52 -13.64
C HIS A 302 -2.20 13.80 -12.16
N VAL A 303 -1.75 14.95 -11.69
CA VAL A 303 -1.94 15.41 -10.31
C VAL A 303 -2.83 16.64 -10.30
N VAL A 304 -3.48 16.87 -9.17
CA VAL A 304 -4.31 18.06 -8.92
C VAL A 304 -3.49 19.36 -9.07
N GLU A 305 -4.17 20.47 -9.37
CA GLU A 305 -3.62 21.84 -9.42
C GLU A 305 -2.57 22.08 -8.31
N TRP A 306 -1.38 22.56 -8.70
CA TRP A 306 -0.23 22.68 -7.79
C TRP A 306 -0.53 23.56 -6.58
N LYS A 307 -1.16 24.72 -6.78
CA LYS A 307 -1.48 25.67 -5.70
C LYS A 307 -2.41 25.05 -4.66
N TYR A 308 -3.41 24.31 -5.13
CA TYR A 308 -4.38 23.61 -4.28
C TYR A 308 -3.68 22.59 -3.36
N ARG A 309 -2.82 21.73 -3.92
CA ARG A 309 -2.06 20.76 -3.13
C ARG A 309 -1.06 21.43 -2.20
N PHE A 310 -0.34 22.44 -2.69
CA PHE A 310 0.72 23.11 -1.93
C PHE A 310 0.20 23.72 -0.63
N GLU A 311 -0.92 24.43 -0.67
CA GLU A 311 -1.52 25.06 0.53
C GLU A 311 -1.83 24.02 1.61
N LYS A 312 -2.36 22.86 1.21
CA LYS A 312 -2.76 21.75 2.10
C LYS A 312 -1.54 21.00 2.66
N LEU A 313 -0.58 20.66 1.80
CA LEU A 313 0.63 19.95 2.23
C LEU A 313 1.55 20.84 3.07
N LYS A 314 1.54 22.16 2.83
CA LYS A 314 2.23 23.15 3.67
C LYS A 314 1.57 23.27 5.05
N GLN A 315 0.25 23.13 5.14
CA GLN A 315 -0.44 23.11 6.43
C GLN A 315 0.10 21.98 7.34
N ILE A 316 0.25 20.76 6.80
CA ILE A 316 0.83 19.62 7.53
C ILE A 316 2.24 19.96 8.03
N ARG A 317 3.11 20.46 7.14
CA ARG A 317 4.46 20.92 7.50
C ARG A 317 4.44 21.95 8.63
N ASP A 318 3.60 22.97 8.51
CA ASP A 318 3.52 24.07 9.47
C ASP A 318 3.02 23.59 10.85
N LEU A 319 2.10 22.61 10.90
CA LEU A 319 1.66 21.97 12.14
C LEU A 319 2.80 21.19 12.80
N ILE A 320 3.49 20.33 12.04
CA ILE A 320 4.63 19.56 12.55
C ILE A 320 5.73 20.48 13.08
N SER A 321 6.09 21.54 12.33
CA SER A 321 7.13 22.50 12.72
C SER A 321 6.82 23.23 14.03
N ARG A 322 5.54 23.46 14.33
CA ARG A 322 5.09 24.15 15.56
C ARG A 322 4.92 23.23 16.75
N SER A 323 4.88 21.91 16.52
CA SER A 323 4.59 20.93 17.57
C SER A 323 5.75 20.73 18.56
N GLY A 324 6.99 21.02 18.14
CA GLY A 324 8.20 20.70 18.92
C GLY A 324 8.55 19.21 18.96
N THR A 325 7.81 18.34 18.24
CA THR A 325 8.10 16.91 18.17
C THR A 325 9.31 16.61 17.28
N LYS A 326 9.83 15.38 17.38
CA LYS A 326 10.88 14.85 16.47
C LYS A 326 10.32 14.26 15.18
N THR A 327 9.00 14.29 15.00
CA THR A 327 8.33 13.73 13.83
C THR A 327 8.82 14.41 12.56
N THR A 328 9.26 13.61 11.61
CA THR A 328 9.73 14.08 10.30
C THR A 328 8.60 14.05 9.28
N TYR A 329 8.78 14.70 8.13
CA TYR A 329 7.73 14.84 7.11
C TYR A 329 8.28 14.69 5.69
N GLY A 330 7.62 13.86 4.89
CA GLY A 330 7.94 13.61 3.49
C GLY A 330 6.70 13.71 2.59
N LEU A 331 6.93 13.84 1.28
CA LEU A 331 5.85 13.85 0.29
C LEU A 331 6.04 12.79 -0.77
N CYS A 332 5.01 11.99 -1.00
CA CYS A 332 5.01 10.93 -2.01
C CYS A 332 4.59 11.49 -3.36
N MET A 333 5.51 11.54 -4.32
CA MET A 333 5.20 11.88 -5.73
C MET A 333 4.62 13.29 -5.96
N GLU A 334 4.77 14.21 -5.00
CA GLU A 334 4.22 15.58 -5.09
C GLU A 334 5.15 16.59 -5.77
N GLY A 335 6.45 16.29 -5.87
CA GLY A 335 7.48 17.17 -6.42
C GLY A 335 7.89 18.36 -5.53
N MET A 336 7.31 18.51 -4.34
CA MET A 336 7.53 19.65 -3.44
C MET A 336 8.54 19.35 -2.32
N ARG A 337 9.81 19.08 -2.66
CA ARG A 337 10.82 18.70 -1.65
C ARG A 337 11.08 19.78 -0.59
N ASP A 338 10.85 21.05 -0.91
CA ASP A 338 11.05 22.16 0.03
C ASP A 338 10.09 22.12 1.24
N LEU A 339 9.01 21.33 1.15
CA LEU A 339 8.10 21.13 2.27
C LEU A 339 8.55 20.02 3.23
N TRP A 340 9.59 19.26 2.90
CA TRP A 340 10.02 18.13 3.73
C TRP A 340 10.65 18.61 5.04
N ILE A 341 10.46 17.81 6.09
CA ILE A 341 11.18 17.92 7.36
C ILE A 341 12.00 16.65 7.48
N GLY A 342 13.32 16.76 7.32
CA GLY A 342 14.21 15.62 7.10
C GLY A 342 14.54 15.45 5.62
N ASP A 343 15.24 14.37 5.30
CA ASP A 343 15.88 14.17 4.00
C ASP A 343 15.40 12.93 3.24
N LYS A 344 14.41 12.21 3.79
CA LYS A 344 13.78 11.03 3.18
C LYS A 344 12.28 11.17 3.00
N CYS A 345 11.81 10.56 1.91
CA CYS A 345 10.38 10.44 1.59
C CYS A 345 9.61 9.58 2.60
N GLU A 346 10.30 8.66 3.28
CA GLU A 346 9.72 7.63 4.16
C GLU A 346 10.26 7.70 5.60
N GLY A 347 11.14 8.67 5.89
CA GLY A 347 11.71 8.88 7.23
C GLY A 347 12.83 7.93 7.68
N PHE A 348 12.92 6.71 7.15
CA PHE A 348 13.93 5.72 7.57
C PHE A 348 15.03 5.43 6.53
N ARG A 349 16.17 4.94 7.03
CA ARG A 349 17.36 4.58 6.25
C ARG A 349 17.67 3.10 6.39
N PHE A 350 17.38 2.34 5.34
CA PHE A 350 17.73 0.93 5.28
C PHE A 350 18.92 0.70 4.35
N PRO A 351 20.05 0.20 4.89
CA PRO A 351 21.20 -0.17 4.07
C PRO A 351 20.88 -1.43 3.26
N PRO A 352 21.48 -1.64 2.08
CA PRO A 352 21.56 -3.00 1.55
C PRO A 352 22.41 -3.87 2.48
N VAL A 353 22.20 -5.18 2.42
CA VAL A 353 22.99 -6.15 3.17
C VAL A 353 23.82 -7.01 2.24
N LYS A 354 25.03 -7.37 2.66
CA LYS A 354 25.94 -8.26 1.93
C LYS A 354 26.20 -9.54 2.71
N LYS A 355 26.30 -10.67 2.00
CA LYS A 355 26.56 -11.98 2.61
C LYS A 355 28.04 -12.09 2.96
N ARG A 356 28.36 -12.39 4.22
CA ARG A 356 29.70 -12.64 4.75
C ARG A 356 29.62 -13.80 5.74
N ASP A 357 30.44 -14.83 5.54
CA ASP A 357 30.50 -16.02 6.41
C ASP A 357 29.13 -16.67 6.66
N GLY A 358 28.31 -16.72 5.61
CA GLY A 358 26.95 -17.29 5.65
C GLY A 358 25.84 -16.34 6.12
N ASN A 359 26.19 -15.22 6.76
CA ASN A 359 25.23 -14.26 7.32
C ASN A 359 25.16 -12.97 6.51
N PHE A 360 24.02 -12.30 6.49
CA PHE A 360 23.92 -10.97 5.90
C PHE A 360 24.28 -9.90 6.93
N ILE A 361 25.17 -9.00 6.53
CA ILE A 361 25.58 -7.84 7.33
C ILE A 361 25.25 -6.53 6.58
N PRO A 362 24.82 -5.47 7.28
CA PRO A 362 24.63 -4.15 6.69
C PRO A 362 25.88 -3.65 5.96
N VAL A 363 25.68 -3.00 4.81
CA VAL A 363 26.75 -2.25 4.15
C VAL A 363 26.82 -0.87 4.80
N GLU A 364 27.70 -0.71 5.79
CA GLU A 364 27.81 0.50 6.63
C GLU A 364 28.02 1.79 5.83
N SER A 365 28.74 1.72 4.70
CA SER A 365 28.99 2.87 3.82
C SER A 365 27.78 3.29 2.97
N CYS A 366 26.64 2.61 3.06
CA CYS A 366 25.49 2.83 2.18
C CYS A 366 24.18 2.89 2.96
N GLY A 367 23.59 4.09 3.12
CA GLY A 367 22.24 4.27 3.69
C GLY A 367 21.08 3.81 2.78
N GLY A 368 21.39 3.26 1.59
CA GLY A 368 20.38 2.73 0.66
C GLY A 368 19.56 3.80 -0.07
N GLU A 369 20.18 4.92 -0.44
CA GLU A 369 19.48 6.06 -1.06
C GLU A 369 20.07 6.44 -2.41
N CYS A 370 19.76 5.65 -3.42
CA CYS A 370 20.30 5.86 -4.75
C CYS A 370 19.95 7.22 -5.38
N LYS A 371 18.94 7.95 -4.86
CA LYS A 371 18.51 9.26 -5.38
C LYS A 371 19.45 10.43 -5.04
N VAL A 372 20.10 10.37 -3.89
CA VAL A 372 20.95 11.44 -3.36
C VAL A 372 22.39 10.96 -3.16
N CYS A 373 22.70 9.77 -3.67
CA CYS A 373 24.03 9.20 -3.61
C CYS A 373 24.96 9.99 -4.55
N ALA A 374 25.95 10.67 -3.96
CA ALA A 374 26.96 11.43 -4.70
C ALA A 374 27.82 10.55 -5.63
N THR A 375 27.91 9.25 -5.34
CA THR A 375 28.67 8.27 -6.12
C THR A 375 27.77 7.10 -6.52
N PRO A 376 26.90 7.24 -7.55
CA PRO A 376 26.00 6.18 -7.97
C PRO A 376 26.79 4.93 -8.39
N CYS A 377 26.50 3.78 -7.76
CA CYS A 377 27.12 2.52 -8.16
C CYS A 377 26.70 2.19 -9.60
N THR A 378 27.65 2.09 -10.53
CA THR A 378 27.35 1.67 -11.90
C THR A 378 26.86 0.22 -11.92
N PRO A 379 26.01 -0.21 -12.88
CA PRO A 379 25.59 -1.61 -13.00
C PRO A 379 26.75 -2.60 -13.08
N LYS A 380 27.92 -2.17 -13.57
CA LYS A 380 29.18 -2.93 -13.55
C LYS A 380 29.85 -2.98 -12.17
N GLN A 381 29.90 -1.87 -11.42
CA GLN A 381 30.39 -1.87 -10.03
C GLN A 381 29.50 -2.68 -9.09
N VAL A 382 28.19 -2.69 -9.33
CA VAL A 382 27.28 -3.64 -8.70
C VAL A 382 27.70 -5.06 -9.12
N LYS A 383 27.90 -5.40 -10.39
CA LYS A 383 28.40 -6.76 -10.72
C LYS A 383 29.79 -7.12 -10.13
N LEU A 384 30.72 -6.17 -10.01
CA LEU A 384 32.11 -6.39 -9.59
C LEU A 384 32.30 -6.45 -8.06
N SER A 385 31.60 -5.61 -7.29
CA SER A 385 31.50 -5.78 -5.83
C SER A 385 30.70 -7.05 -5.43
N TRP A 386 30.02 -7.65 -6.40
CA TRP A 386 29.31 -8.92 -6.26
C TRP A 386 30.15 -10.10 -6.76
N SER A 387 31.40 -9.93 -7.22
CA SER A 387 32.33 -11.04 -7.54
C SER A 387 33.36 -11.36 -6.46
N GLY A 388 33.49 -10.54 -5.42
CA GLY A 388 34.37 -10.84 -4.28
C GLY A 388 35.83 -10.52 -4.50
N GLU A 389 36.14 -9.37 -5.11
CA GLU A 389 37.47 -8.77 -5.05
C GLU A 389 37.31 -7.38 -4.42
N GLU A 390 38.26 -7.05 -3.53
CA GLU A 390 38.23 -6.08 -2.42
C GLU A 390 37.70 -4.67 -2.73
#